data_AF-A0AA88QMP8-F1
#
_entry.id   AF-A0AA88QMP8-F1
#
_cell.length_a   1.000
_cell.length_b   1.000
_cell.length_c   1.000
_cell.angle_alpha   90.00
_cell.angle_beta   90.00
_cell.angle_gamma   90.00
#
_symmetry.space_group_name_H-M   'P 1'
#
loop_
_entity.id
_entity.type
_entity.pdbx_description
1 polymer ?
#
loop_
_entity_poly.entity_id
_entity_poly.type
_entity_poly.pdbx_seq_one_letter_code
_entity_poly.pdbx_strand_id
1 'polypeptide(L)'
;MEWALSLLVNHPKVLEKARAELDSYVGQDRLVYETDIPKLQYLQSIVNETLRLYPTAPLLVPHESSDDSTVGGFDVPRGTMLLVNAWAMHRDRAVWDDPTTFKPERFEGRENGGHNFVPFGMGRRQCPGAGLANRVVALALAAMIQCFDWERVSHCPAAAMRMLGCAPIDEMLDAGICVSLGTDGAMVLQLIKIDL
;
A
#
# COMPACT_ATOMS: atom_id res chain seq x y z
N MET A 1 -1.96 -9.65 -0.51
CA MET A 1 -1.42 -10.94 -0.03
C MET A 1 -0.08 -11.25 -0.66
N GLU A 2 0.01 -11.33 -1.99
CA GLU A 2 1.26 -11.64 -2.71
C GLU A 2 2.45 -10.75 -2.28
N TRP A 3 2.30 -9.42 -2.31
CA TRP A 3 3.35 -8.50 -1.87
C TRP A 3 3.78 -8.70 -0.41
N ALA A 4 2.83 -8.92 0.50
CA ALA A 4 3.15 -9.14 1.92
C ALA A 4 4.00 -10.40 2.11
N LEU A 5 3.62 -11.51 1.48
CA LEU A 5 4.39 -12.76 1.52
C LEU A 5 5.77 -12.59 0.88
N SER A 6 5.83 -11.98 -0.30
CA SER A 6 7.10 -11.70 -0.99
C SER A 6 8.04 -10.88 -0.09
N LEU A 7 7.52 -9.83 0.55
CA LEU A 7 8.29 -9.01 1.48
C LEU A 7 8.77 -9.81 2.69
N LEU A 8 7.91 -10.62 3.32
CA LEU A 8 8.28 -11.42 4.48
C LEU A 8 9.35 -12.47 4.17
N VAL A 9 9.24 -13.18 3.03
CA VAL A 9 10.25 -14.17 2.61
C VAL A 9 11.60 -13.52 2.31
N ASN A 10 11.60 -12.26 1.84
CA ASN A 10 12.84 -11.50 1.63
C ASN A 10 13.35 -10.79 2.90
N HIS A 11 12.59 -10.80 4.00
CA HIS A 11 12.96 -10.16 5.27
C HIS A 11 12.72 -11.13 6.46
N PRO A 12 13.53 -12.19 6.60
CA PRO A 12 13.29 -13.26 7.58
C PRO A 12 13.20 -12.76 9.03
N LYS A 13 13.96 -11.72 9.40
CA LYS A 13 13.87 -11.12 10.74
C LYS A 13 12.49 -10.51 11.05
N VAL A 14 11.82 -9.94 10.04
CA VAL A 14 10.45 -9.41 10.17
C VAL A 14 9.47 -10.58 10.33
N LEU A 15 9.63 -11.63 9.53
CA LEU A 15 8.81 -12.84 9.63
C LEU A 15 8.95 -13.52 11.00
N GLU A 16 10.17 -13.67 11.51
CA GLU A 16 10.45 -14.21 12.85
C GLU A 16 9.79 -13.37 13.94
N LYS A 17 9.89 -12.04 13.86
CA LYS A 17 9.25 -11.14 14.83
C LYS A 17 7.72 -11.22 14.77
N ALA A 18 7.12 -11.34 13.59
CA ALA A 18 5.68 -11.56 13.44
C ALA A 18 5.23 -12.92 14.00
N ARG A 19 6.06 -13.95 13.83
CA ARG A 19 5.80 -15.27 14.42
C ARG A 19 5.87 -15.23 15.95
N ALA A 20 6.88 -14.58 16.50
CA ALA A 20 7.00 -14.40 17.95
C ALA A 20 5.80 -13.62 18.54
N GLU A 21 5.30 -12.60 17.82
CA GLU A 21 4.06 -11.92 18.20
C GLU A 21 2.86 -12.89 18.24
N LEU A 22 2.66 -13.68 17.19
CA LEU A 22 1.59 -14.68 17.13
C LEU A 22 1.70 -15.71 18.26
N ASP A 23 2.89 -16.26 18.49
CA ASP A 23 3.13 -17.23 19.57
C ASP A 23 2.79 -16.63 20.95
N SER A 24 3.11 -15.35 21.17
CA SER A 24 2.87 -14.68 22.45
C SER A 24 1.40 -14.39 22.75
N TYR A 25 0.58 -14.08 21.74
CA TYR A 25 -0.82 -13.69 21.92
C TYR A 25 -1.84 -14.78 21.60
N VAL A 26 -1.51 -15.67 20.67
CA VAL A 26 -2.40 -16.75 20.19
C VAL A 26 -1.92 -18.11 20.71
N GLY A 27 -0.61 -18.33 20.75
CA GLY A 27 -0.01 -19.63 21.05
C GLY A 27 -0.13 -20.62 19.89
N GLN A 28 0.15 -21.89 20.19
CA GLN A 28 0.18 -22.97 19.18
C GLN A 28 -0.99 -23.96 19.30
N ASP A 29 -1.82 -23.83 20.34
CA ASP A 29 -2.92 -24.76 20.62
C ASP A 29 -4.18 -24.53 19.75
N ARG A 30 -4.24 -23.39 19.05
CA ARG A 30 -5.37 -23.03 18.17
C ARG A 30 -4.94 -22.12 17.04
N LEU A 31 -5.75 -22.07 15.99
CA LEU A 31 -5.61 -21.07 14.95
C LEU A 31 -5.96 -19.66 15.45
N VAL A 32 -5.34 -18.68 14.80
CA VAL A 32 -5.70 -17.26 14.94
C VAL A 32 -7.15 -17.01 14.53
N TYR A 33 -7.87 -16.22 15.32
CA TYR A 33 -9.21 -15.75 15.01
C TYR A 33 -9.21 -14.24 14.77
N GLU A 34 -10.28 -13.74 14.13
CA GLU A 34 -10.46 -12.31 13.87
C GLU A 34 -10.38 -11.46 15.16
N THR A 35 -10.85 -11.99 16.28
CA THR A 35 -10.81 -11.34 17.60
C THR A 35 -9.41 -11.14 18.16
N ASP A 36 -8.40 -11.86 17.64
CA ASP A 36 -7.01 -11.71 18.06
C ASP A 36 -6.30 -10.57 17.33
N ILE A 37 -6.76 -10.22 16.12
CA ILE A 37 -6.10 -9.24 15.24
C ILE A 37 -5.79 -7.91 15.93
N PRO A 38 -6.68 -7.32 16.76
CA PRO A 38 -6.35 -6.08 17.45
C PRO A 38 -5.10 -6.14 18.37
N LYS A 39 -4.73 -7.34 18.83
CA LYS A 39 -3.53 -7.56 19.68
C LYS A 39 -2.25 -7.71 18.85
N LEU A 40 -2.37 -8.08 17.57
CA LEU A 40 -1.25 -8.32 16.67
C LEU A 40 -0.86 -7.02 15.97
N GLN A 41 -0.23 -6.11 16.71
CA GLN A 41 0.10 -4.76 16.25
C GLN A 41 1.24 -4.75 15.23
N TYR A 42 2.22 -5.62 15.40
CA TYR A 42 3.33 -5.76 14.47
C TYR A 42 2.87 -6.35 13.14
N LEU A 43 2.00 -7.36 13.18
CA LEU A 43 1.33 -7.87 11.98
C LEU A 43 0.56 -6.77 11.24
N GLN A 44 -0.20 -5.95 11.95
CA GLN A 44 -0.90 -4.80 11.33
C GLN A 44 0.09 -3.80 10.73
N SER A 45 1.24 -3.60 11.37
CA SER A 45 2.32 -2.75 10.86
C SER A 45 2.92 -3.30 9.56
N ILE A 46 3.08 -4.62 9.45
CA ILE A 46 3.50 -5.31 8.22
C ILE A 46 2.48 -5.08 7.10
N VAL A 47 1.18 -5.21 7.38
CA VAL A 47 0.12 -4.96 6.39
C VAL A 47 0.16 -3.51 5.91
N ASN A 48 0.27 -2.55 6.82
CA ASN A 48 0.33 -1.13 6.48
C ASN A 48 1.58 -0.78 5.66
N GLU A 49 2.75 -1.27 6.06
CA GLU A 49 4.00 -1.03 5.30
C GLU A 49 3.96 -1.72 3.93
N THR A 50 3.34 -2.89 3.82
CA THR A 50 3.08 -3.54 2.52
C THR A 50 2.21 -2.64 1.64
N LEU A 51 1.12 -2.09 2.17
CA LEU A 51 0.22 -1.21 1.41
C LEU A 51 0.87 0.14 1.06
N ARG A 52 1.83 0.61 1.87
CA ARG A 52 2.61 1.82 1.58
C ARG A 52 3.53 1.60 0.40
N LEU A 53 4.30 0.50 0.41
CA LEU A 53 5.19 0.17 -0.70
C LEU A 53 4.41 -0.26 -1.94
N TYR A 54 3.37 -1.07 -1.79
CA TYR A 54 2.65 -1.65 -2.91
C TYR A 54 1.14 -1.34 -2.78
N PRO A 55 0.73 -0.09 -3.02
CA PRO A 55 -0.67 0.27 -3.00
C PRO A 55 -1.41 -0.47 -4.12
N THR A 56 -2.55 -1.07 -3.78
CA THR A 56 -3.37 -1.83 -4.74
C THR A 56 -3.83 -0.96 -5.92
N ALA A 57 -4.03 0.34 -5.69
CA ALA A 57 -4.34 1.33 -6.71
C ALA A 57 -3.32 2.50 -6.63
N PRO A 58 -2.20 2.44 -7.37
CA PRO A 58 -1.14 3.44 -7.29
C PRO A 58 -1.55 4.89 -7.60
N LEU A 59 -2.54 5.07 -8.48
CA LEU A 59 -3.13 6.38 -8.82
C LEU A 59 -4.53 6.61 -8.22
N LEU A 60 -4.93 5.73 -7.29
CA LEU A 60 -6.30 5.61 -6.78
C LEU A 60 -7.37 5.55 -7.90
N VAL A 61 -8.64 5.69 -7.53
CA VAL A 61 -9.74 5.78 -8.50
C VAL A 61 -9.84 7.24 -8.97
N PRO A 62 -10.01 7.51 -10.28
CA PRO A 62 -10.19 8.87 -10.78
C PRO A 62 -11.37 9.58 -10.13
N HIS A 63 -11.16 10.84 -9.79
CA HIS A 63 -12.20 11.78 -9.36
C HIS A 63 -12.48 12.77 -10.49
N GLU A 64 -13.59 13.49 -10.41
CA GLU A 64 -13.94 14.60 -11.30
C GLU A 64 -14.39 15.80 -10.47
N SER A 65 -13.92 17.00 -10.81
CA SER A 65 -14.33 18.23 -10.14
C SER A 65 -15.80 18.55 -10.47
N SER A 66 -16.63 18.73 -9.44
CA SER A 66 -18.05 19.08 -9.63
C SER A 66 -18.25 20.53 -10.04
N ASP A 67 -17.30 21.39 -9.67
CA ASP A 67 -17.32 22.84 -9.79
C ASP A 67 -15.89 23.36 -9.99
N ASP A 68 -15.77 24.61 -10.43
CA ASP A 68 -14.47 25.30 -10.46
C ASP A 68 -13.91 25.41 -9.05
N SER A 69 -12.64 25.05 -8.87
CA SER A 69 -11.99 24.97 -7.56
C SER A 69 -10.51 25.28 -7.66
N THR A 70 -9.82 25.34 -6.52
CA THR A 70 -8.38 25.56 -6.46
C THR A 70 -7.73 24.44 -5.63
N VAL A 71 -6.64 23.87 -6.13
CA VAL A 71 -5.87 22.82 -5.45
C VAL A 71 -4.39 23.20 -5.46
N GLY A 72 -3.77 23.31 -4.28
CA GLY A 72 -2.35 23.69 -4.17
C GLY A 72 -2.00 25.04 -4.79
N GLY A 73 -2.97 25.97 -4.88
CA GLY A 73 -2.82 27.27 -5.53
C GLY A 73 -3.08 27.27 -7.04
N PHE A 74 -3.45 26.14 -7.64
CA PHE A 74 -3.77 26.01 -9.06
C PHE A 74 -5.27 25.91 -9.31
N ASP A 75 -5.75 26.57 -10.35
CA ASP A 75 -7.15 26.50 -10.77
C ASP A 75 -7.47 25.14 -11.40
N VAL A 76 -8.55 24.54 -10.94
CA VAL A 76 -9.10 23.26 -11.38
C VAL A 76 -10.53 23.51 -11.86
N PRO A 77 -10.73 23.71 -13.18
CA PRO A 77 -12.06 23.91 -13.76
C PRO A 77 -12.97 22.72 -13.48
N ARG A 78 -14.28 22.94 -13.49
CA ARG A 78 -15.31 21.90 -13.45
C ARG A 78 -15.11 20.86 -14.55
N GLY A 79 -15.33 19.59 -14.23
CA GLY A 79 -15.18 18.47 -15.17
C GLY A 79 -13.74 18.00 -15.35
N THR A 80 -12.78 18.55 -14.60
CA THR A 80 -11.39 18.11 -14.62
C THR A 80 -11.27 16.76 -13.92
N MET A 81 -10.69 15.78 -14.60
CA MET A 81 -10.33 14.50 -14.00
C MET A 81 -9.13 14.67 -13.06
N LEU A 82 -9.23 14.14 -11.85
CA LEU A 82 -8.21 14.21 -10.82
C LEU A 82 -7.74 12.80 -10.47
N LEU A 83 -6.43 12.59 -10.54
CA LEU A 83 -5.78 11.37 -10.05
C LEU A 83 -4.95 11.71 -8.82
N VAL A 84 -4.89 10.79 -7.87
CA VAL A 84 -4.07 10.94 -6.66
C VAL A 84 -2.94 9.94 -6.75
N ASN A 85 -1.72 10.43 -6.91
CA ASN A 85 -0.53 9.59 -7.02
C ASN A 85 -0.10 9.05 -5.64
N ALA A 86 -0.85 8.07 -5.12
CA ALA A 86 -0.54 7.39 -3.86
C ALA A 86 0.85 6.75 -3.89
N TRP A 87 1.30 6.23 -5.04
CA TRP A 87 2.66 5.69 -5.19
C TRP A 87 3.74 6.70 -4.84
N ALA A 88 3.68 7.89 -5.45
CA ALA A 88 4.62 8.97 -5.20
C ALA A 88 4.50 9.49 -3.76
N MET A 89 3.28 9.73 -3.27
CA MET A 89 3.05 10.19 -1.89
C MET A 89 3.64 9.23 -0.86
N HIS A 90 3.46 7.92 -1.06
CA HIS A 90 3.95 6.89 -0.14
C HIS A 90 5.47 6.72 -0.21
N ARG A 91 6.13 7.31 -1.21
CA ARG A 91 7.59 7.26 -1.43
C ARG A 91 8.28 8.60 -1.29
N ASP A 92 7.57 9.65 -0.90
CA ASP A 92 8.14 10.98 -0.77
C ASP A 92 9.20 10.99 0.33
N ARG A 93 10.45 11.30 -0.03
CA ARG A 93 11.60 11.40 0.89
C ARG A 93 11.46 12.52 1.91
N ALA A 94 10.65 13.54 1.63
CA ALA A 94 10.37 14.61 2.58
C ALA A 94 9.49 14.13 3.75
N VAL A 95 8.71 13.07 3.53
CA VAL A 95 7.73 12.54 4.49
C VAL A 95 8.18 11.21 5.09
N TRP A 96 8.77 10.35 4.26
CA TRP A 96 9.12 8.98 4.58
C TRP A 96 10.65 8.82 4.57
N ASP A 97 11.23 8.58 5.75
CA ASP A 97 12.63 8.18 5.91
C ASP A 97 12.88 6.83 5.21
N ASP A 98 13.93 6.68 4.42
CA ASP A 98 14.18 5.47 3.61
C ASP A 98 12.92 4.91 2.91
N PRO A 99 12.29 5.68 2.01
CA PRO A 99 10.92 5.40 1.54
C PRO A 99 10.79 4.10 0.75
N THR A 100 11.86 3.61 0.16
CA THR A 100 11.86 2.38 -0.64
C THR A 100 12.14 1.13 0.19
N THR A 101 12.54 1.30 1.46
CA THR A 101 12.88 0.20 2.35
C THR A 101 11.64 -0.31 3.06
N PHE A 102 11.48 -1.64 3.13
CA PHE A 102 10.45 -2.29 3.91
C PHE A 102 10.80 -2.26 5.40
N LYS A 103 10.09 -1.40 6.15
CA LYS A 103 10.31 -1.18 7.58
C LYS A 103 8.97 -1.12 8.33
N PRO A 104 8.38 -2.26 8.70
CA PRO A 104 7.12 -2.30 9.45
C PRO A 104 7.13 -1.47 10.72
N GLU A 105 8.27 -1.36 11.40
CA GLU A 105 8.49 -0.57 12.62
C GLU A 105 8.03 0.90 12.46
N ARG A 106 7.93 1.39 11.23
CA ARG A 106 7.43 2.73 10.91
C ARG A 106 5.98 2.96 11.34
N PHE A 107 5.19 1.90 11.44
CA PHE A 107 3.79 1.93 11.88
C PHE A 107 3.61 1.48 13.34
N GLU A 108 4.67 1.09 14.05
CA GLU A 108 4.58 0.78 15.48
C GLU A 108 4.25 2.04 16.28
N GLY A 109 3.24 1.94 17.15
CA GLY A 109 2.82 3.06 18.02
C GLY A 109 2.27 4.28 17.28
N ARG A 110 1.98 4.18 15.97
CA ARG A 110 1.37 5.26 15.19
C ARG A 110 -0.08 4.95 14.87
N GLU A 111 -0.98 5.88 15.17
CA GLU A 111 -2.31 5.89 14.59
C GLU A 111 -2.20 6.40 13.13
N ASN A 112 -2.29 5.47 12.18
CA ASN A 112 -2.56 5.69 10.75
C ASN A 112 -1.99 6.98 10.12
N GLY A 113 -0.65 7.06 9.94
CA GLY A 113 0.10 7.80 8.89
C GLY A 113 -0.30 9.22 8.40
N GLY A 114 -1.29 9.87 9.01
CA GLY A 114 -1.89 11.13 8.56
C GLY A 114 -2.41 11.10 7.11
N HIS A 115 -2.43 12.27 6.48
CA HIS A 115 -2.82 12.45 5.08
C HIS A 115 -1.79 11.89 4.07
N ASN A 116 -0.61 11.48 4.54
CA ASN A 116 0.47 10.98 3.71
C ASN A 116 0.41 9.46 3.47
N PHE A 117 -0.50 8.78 4.17
CA PHE A 117 -0.76 7.35 4.00
C PHE A 117 -2.23 7.13 3.64
N VAL A 118 -2.48 6.88 2.36
CA VAL A 118 -3.82 6.80 1.75
C VAL A 118 -4.05 5.48 0.99
N PRO A 119 -3.81 4.32 1.61
CA PRO A 119 -3.91 3.02 0.92
C PRO A 119 -5.32 2.69 0.42
N PHE A 120 -6.33 3.37 0.96
CA PHE A 120 -7.75 3.21 0.63
C PHE A 120 -8.41 4.53 0.17
N GLY A 121 -7.60 5.52 -0.19
CA GLY A 121 -8.07 6.90 -0.41
C GLY A 121 -8.54 7.58 0.88
N MET A 122 -9.13 8.77 0.73
CA MET A 122 -9.65 9.57 1.84
C MET A 122 -10.93 10.32 1.44
N GLY A 123 -11.67 10.83 2.44
CA GLY A 123 -12.86 11.66 2.23
C GLY A 123 -14.08 10.87 1.78
N ARG A 124 -15.02 11.55 1.10
CA ARG A 124 -16.36 10.98 0.75
C ARG A 124 -16.32 9.73 -0.14
N ARG A 125 -15.21 9.48 -0.83
CA ARG A 125 -15.01 8.33 -1.73
C ARG A 125 -13.95 7.37 -1.22
N GLN A 126 -13.55 7.48 0.05
CA GLN A 126 -12.69 6.48 0.69
C GLN A 126 -13.32 5.09 0.56
N CYS A 127 -12.48 4.08 0.34
CA CYS A 127 -12.93 2.72 0.11
C CYS A 127 -13.87 2.24 1.22
N PRO A 128 -15.14 1.90 0.91
CA PRO A 128 -16.09 1.42 1.91
C PRO A 128 -15.68 0.05 2.47
N GLY A 129 -14.84 -0.69 1.74
CA GLY A 129 -14.31 -1.98 2.14
C GLY A 129 -13.05 -1.94 3.00
N ALA A 130 -12.48 -0.76 3.31
CA ALA A 130 -11.19 -0.65 4.02
C ALA A 130 -11.16 -1.43 5.34
N GLY A 131 -12.23 -1.34 6.13
CA GLY A 131 -12.34 -2.06 7.40
C GLY A 131 -12.41 -3.59 7.23
N LEU A 132 -13.07 -4.08 6.18
CA LEU A 132 -13.12 -5.52 5.89
C LEU A 132 -11.77 -6.00 5.35
N ALA A 133 -11.19 -5.26 4.41
CA ALA A 133 -9.91 -5.57 3.79
C ALA A 133 -8.80 -5.71 4.84
N ASN A 134 -8.67 -4.75 5.76
CA ASN A 134 -7.65 -4.81 6.81
C ASN A 134 -7.80 -6.05 7.70
N ARG A 135 -9.03 -6.41 8.09
CA ARG A 135 -9.28 -7.59 8.93
C ARG A 135 -8.99 -8.90 8.18
N VAL A 136 -9.49 -9.03 6.95
CA VAL A 136 -9.30 -10.25 6.14
C VAL A 136 -7.84 -10.43 5.78
N VAL A 137 -7.14 -9.37 5.36
CA VAL A 137 -5.72 -9.42 5.01
C VAL A 137 -4.86 -9.76 6.23
N ALA A 138 -5.10 -9.10 7.37
CA ALA A 138 -4.37 -9.42 8.60
C ALA A 138 -4.62 -10.86 9.05
N LEU A 139 -5.88 -11.31 9.07
CA LEU A 139 -6.23 -12.68 9.48
C LEU A 139 -5.63 -13.73 8.54
N ALA A 140 -5.73 -13.53 7.22
CA ALA A 140 -5.13 -14.44 6.25
C ALA A 140 -3.61 -14.47 6.39
N LEU A 141 -2.96 -13.31 6.57
CA LEU A 141 -1.51 -13.24 6.74
C LEU A 141 -1.07 -13.92 8.04
N ALA A 142 -1.78 -13.68 9.15
CA ALA A 142 -1.54 -14.35 10.43
C ALA A 142 -1.62 -15.87 10.29
N ALA A 143 -2.70 -16.38 9.67
CA ALA A 143 -2.90 -17.81 9.49
C ALA A 143 -1.78 -18.43 8.62
N MET A 144 -1.35 -17.73 7.57
CA MET A 144 -0.24 -18.19 6.74
C MET A 144 1.10 -18.19 7.47
N ILE A 145 1.39 -17.19 8.31
CA ILE A 145 2.60 -17.16 9.12
C ILE A 145 2.56 -18.25 10.20
N GLN A 146 1.39 -18.50 10.79
CA GLN A 146 1.20 -19.51 11.84
C GLN A 146 1.33 -20.94 11.31
N CYS A 147 0.75 -21.24 10.15
CA CYS A 147 0.59 -22.63 9.67
C CYS A 147 1.74 -23.14 8.79
N PHE A 148 2.62 -22.26 8.30
CA PHE A 148 3.61 -22.63 7.28
C PHE A 148 4.97 -22.01 7.58
N ASP A 149 6.02 -22.74 7.25
CA ASP A 149 7.38 -22.21 7.14
C ASP A 149 7.59 -21.68 5.72
N TRP A 150 7.99 -20.42 5.62
CA TRP A 150 8.15 -19.73 4.34
C TRP A 150 9.63 -19.54 4.03
N GLU A 151 10.06 -20.09 2.91
CA GLU A 151 11.43 -19.97 2.43
C GLU A 151 11.44 -19.61 0.95
N ARG A 152 12.50 -18.92 0.52
CA ARG A 152 12.71 -18.62 -0.89
C ARG A 152 13.22 -19.87 -1.59
N VAL A 153 12.55 -20.27 -2.67
CA VAL A 153 13.08 -21.32 -3.56
C VAL A 153 14.33 -20.77 -4.25
N SER A 154 15.50 -21.31 -3.89
CA SER A 154 16.81 -20.90 -4.40
C SER A 154 17.05 -21.27 -5.88
N HIS A 155 16.20 -22.12 -6.46
CA HIS A 155 16.27 -22.51 -7.87
C HIS A 155 14.90 -22.52 -8.53
N CYS A 156 14.53 -21.41 -9.17
CA CYS A 156 13.48 -21.41 -10.18
C CYS A 156 14.11 -21.08 -11.54
N PRO A 157 14.00 -21.96 -12.56
CA PRO A 157 14.45 -21.63 -13.91
C PRO A 157 13.77 -20.34 -14.38
N ALA A 158 14.53 -19.44 -15.00
CA ALA A 158 14.12 -18.09 -15.40
C ALA A 158 12.79 -18.00 -16.21
N ALA A 159 12.30 -19.14 -16.71
CA ALA A 159 11.02 -19.26 -17.40
C ALA A 159 9.78 -19.01 -16.52
N ALA A 160 9.82 -19.30 -15.21
CA ALA A 160 8.63 -19.10 -14.34
C ALA A 160 8.37 -17.61 -14.01
N MET A 161 9.41 -16.79 -14.02
CA MET A 161 9.32 -15.36 -13.69
C MET A 161 8.63 -14.54 -14.79
N ARG A 162 8.54 -15.07 -16.02
CA ARG A 162 7.78 -14.47 -17.13
C ARG A 162 6.27 -14.70 -17.07
N MET A 163 5.78 -15.64 -16.26
CA MET A 163 4.34 -15.90 -16.14
C MET A 163 3.61 -14.99 -15.13
N LEU A 164 4.35 -14.23 -14.32
CA LEU A 164 3.77 -13.31 -13.33
C LEU A 164 3.55 -11.87 -13.84
N GLY A 165 3.77 -11.59 -15.13
CA GLY A 165 3.35 -10.32 -15.74
C GLY A 165 3.95 -9.04 -15.12
N CYS A 166 5.12 -9.11 -14.47
CA CYS A 166 5.87 -7.91 -14.08
C CYS A 166 6.56 -7.29 -15.32
N ALA A 167 5.79 -6.59 -16.14
CA ALA A 167 6.31 -5.46 -16.92
C ALA A 167 6.42 -4.24 -15.97
N PRO A 168 7.30 -3.26 -16.24
CA PRO A 168 7.72 -2.26 -15.26
C PRO A 168 6.64 -1.19 -15.06
N ILE A 169 5.62 -1.51 -14.26
CA ILE A 169 4.72 -0.50 -13.68
C ILE A 169 5.54 0.49 -12.83
N ASP A 170 6.62 0.03 -12.19
CA ASP A 170 7.53 0.84 -11.40
C ASP A 170 8.16 1.98 -12.22
N GLU A 171 8.58 1.75 -13.48
CA GLU A 171 9.15 2.81 -14.36
C GLU A 171 8.10 3.85 -14.79
N MET A 172 6.84 3.47 -14.96
CA MET A 172 5.76 4.40 -15.33
C MET A 172 5.26 5.22 -14.14
N LEU A 173 5.30 4.67 -12.92
CA LEU A 173 4.88 5.36 -11.69
C LEU A 173 5.96 6.27 -11.11
N ASP A 174 7.24 5.90 -11.27
CA ASP A 174 8.39 6.73 -10.89
C ASP A 174 8.54 7.97 -11.79
N ALA A 175 7.88 7.98 -12.95
CA ALA A 175 7.78 9.17 -13.82
C ALA A 175 6.83 10.26 -13.27
N GLY A 176 6.17 10.05 -12.12
CA GLY A 176 5.41 11.10 -11.43
C GLY A 176 4.16 11.59 -12.19
N ILE A 177 3.53 10.73 -12.99
CA ILE A 177 2.44 11.12 -13.89
C ILE A 177 1.09 11.13 -13.16
N CYS A 178 0.44 12.29 -13.08
CA CYS A 178 -1.01 12.41 -12.87
C CYS A 178 -1.66 12.90 -14.17
N VAL A 179 -2.63 12.13 -14.65
CA VAL A 179 -3.39 12.36 -15.88
C VAL A 179 -4.71 13.06 -15.51
N SER A 180 -4.92 14.27 -16.02
CA SER A 180 -6.26 14.83 -16.15
C SER A 180 -6.65 14.84 -17.63
N LEU A 181 -7.84 14.34 -17.92
CA LEU A 181 -8.46 14.44 -19.24
C LEU A 181 -9.12 15.82 -19.33
N GLY A 182 -8.66 16.67 -20.24
CA GLY A 182 -9.36 17.88 -20.64
C GLY A 182 -10.55 17.57 -21.55
N THR A 183 -11.57 18.42 -21.52
CA THR A 183 -12.83 18.28 -22.26
C THR A 183 -12.71 18.34 -23.79
N ASP A 184 -11.52 18.61 -24.31
CA ASP A 184 -11.31 18.98 -25.71
C ASP A 184 -10.53 17.89 -26.48
N GLY A 185 -10.26 16.75 -25.84
CA GLY A 185 -9.55 15.62 -26.45
C GLY A 185 -8.07 15.89 -26.78
N ALA A 186 -7.54 17.07 -26.44
CA ALA A 186 -6.12 17.40 -26.58
C ALA A 186 -5.36 17.08 -25.29
N MET A 187 -4.30 16.28 -25.40
CA MET A 187 -3.33 16.08 -24.31
C MET A 187 -2.54 17.36 -24.07
N VAL A 188 -2.82 18.06 -22.98
CA VAL A 188 -1.95 19.13 -22.46
C VAL A 188 -1.32 18.63 -21.16
N LEU A 189 0.01 18.47 -21.19
CA LEU A 189 0.81 18.02 -20.05
C LEU A 189 1.13 19.22 -19.16
N GLN A 190 0.55 19.32 -17.96
CA GLN A 190 1.02 20.25 -16.94
C GLN A 190 1.19 19.54 -15.59
N LEU A 191 2.40 19.63 -15.05
CA LEU A 191 2.83 19.06 -13.77
C LEU A 191 2.43 20.02 -12.64
N ILE A 192 1.58 19.57 -11.71
CA ILE A 192 1.31 20.30 -10.47
C ILE A 192 1.84 19.46 -9.30
N LYS A 193 2.96 19.91 -8.74
CA LYS A 193 3.51 19.38 -7.50
C LYS A 193 2.77 20.06 -6.34
N ILE A 194 1.90 19.33 -5.65
CA ILE A 194 1.27 19.83 -4.43
C ILE A 194 2.24 19.48 -3.30
N ASP A 195 3.12 20.41 -2.96
CA ASP A 195 3.87 20.35 -1.71
C ASP A 195 2.86 20.66 -0.58
N LEU A 196 2.58 19.68 0.29
CA LEU A 196 1.73 19.83 1.50
C LEU A 196 2.54 20.34 2.68
#